data_AF-A0A944MPP5-F1
#
_entry.id   AF-A0A944MPP5-F1
#
_cell.length_a   1.000
_cell.length_b   1.000
_cell.length_c   1.000
_cell.angle_alpha   90.00
_cell.angle_beta   90.00
_cell.angle_gamma   90.00
#
_symmetry.space_group_name_H-M   'P 1'
#
loop_
_entity.id
_entity.type
_entity.pdbx_description
1 polymer ?
#
loop_
_entity_poly.entity_id
_entity_poly.type
_entity_poly.pdbx_seq_one_letter_code
_entity_poly.pdbx_strand_id
1 'polypeptide(L)'
;NTTSGAYAVYNDNESYADTYGYLYNWYAVDDERGIAPEGWHIASDAEWMELEITLGMSESEATDTGFRGTDQGSQLAGNSSLWNNGDLGNNAAFGTSGFNSLPGGCRGNLGNYGNVSNYCYFWSSTVSSNHNAWYRNLHYNYSDVSRYSYAKISGFSLRCVRD
;
A
#
# COMPACT_ATOMS: atom_id res chain seq x y z
N ASN A 1 -16.44 4.13 10.38
CA ASN A 1 -15.57 4.98 9.54
C ASN A 1 -15.78 6.44 9.87
N THR A 2 -14.74 7.28 9.75
CA THR A 2 -14.72 8.69 10.16
C THR A 2 -13.88 9.53 9.19
N THR A 3 -14.09 10.84 9.18
CA THR A 3 -13.30 11.85 8.45
C THR A 3 -12.24 12.53 9.31
N SER A 4 -12.06 12.07 10.55
CA SER A 4 -10.90 12.40 11.38
C SER A 4 -9.81 11.33 11.20
N GLY A 5 -8.54 11.66 11.41
CA GLY A 5 -7.46 10.68 11.40
C GLY A 5 -7.72 9.52 12.36
N ALA A 6 -7.69 8.30 11.85
CA ALA A 6 -7.98 7.08 12.61
C ALA A 6 -7.20 5.88 12.08
N TYR A 7 -6.97 4.91 12.96
CA TYR A 7 -6.37 3.62 12.63
C TYR A 7 -7.18 2.47 13.22
N ALA A 8 -6.94 1.27 12.70
CA ALA A 8 -7.51 0.04 13.22
C ALA A 8 -6.50 -1.10 13.09
N VAL A 9 -6.69 -2.13 13.92
CA VAL A 9 -6.03 -3.42 13.72
C VAL A 9 -6.96 -4.31 12.91
N TYR A 10 -6.40 -5.11 12.02
CA TYR A 10 -7.20 -6.06 11.24
C TYR A 10 -8.03 -6.97 12.16
N ASN A 11 -9.35 -7.05 11.90
CA ASN A 11 -10.32 -7.80 12.73
C ASN A 11 -10.32 -7.43 14.23
N ASP A 12 -9.84 -6.22 14.58
CA ASP A 12 -9.72 -5.76 15.96
C ASP A 12 -8.91 -6.74 16.85
N ASN A 13 -7.94 -7.45 16.24
CA ASN A 13 -7.10 -8.43 16.91
C ASN A 13 -5.62 -8.02 16.83
N GLU A 14 -5.06 -7.57 17.96
CA GLU A 14 -3.69 -7.08 18.10
C GLU A 14 -2.60 -8.02 17.57
N SER A 15 -2.84 -9.35 17.51
CA SER A 15 -1.86 -10.27 16.93
C SER A 15 -1.55 -9.97 15.45
N TYR A 16 -2.46 -9.31 14.74
CA TYR A 16 -2.23 -8.86 13.36
C TYR A 16 -1.33 -7.62 13.29
N ALA A 17 -1.35 -6.74 14.31
CA ALA A 17 -0.53 -5.54 14.33
C ALA A 17 0.97 -5.88 14.40
N ASP A 18 1.33 -6.92 15.15
CA ASP A 18 2.71 -7.40 15.27
C ASP A 18 3.31 -7.85 13.93
N THR A 19 2.46 -8.37 13.02
CA THR A 19 2.90 -8.90 11.71
C THR A 19 2.72 -7.89 10.58
N TYR A 20 1.55 -7.25 10.50
CA TYR A 20 1.12 -6.45 9.35
C TYR A 20 1.05 -4.95 9.64
N GLY A 21 1.19 -4.55 10.91
CA GLY A 21 0.97 -3.19 11.36
C GLY A 21 -0.51 -2.79 11.38
N TYR A 22 -0.73 -1.48 11.41
CA TYR A 22 -2.07 -0.89 11.50
C TYR A 22 -2.60 -0.45 10.12
N LEU A 23 -3.93 -0.36 10.04
CA LEU A 23 -4.66 0.13 8.89
C LEU A 23 -5.18 1.54 9.17
N TYR A 24 -4.69 2.52 8.44
CA TYR A 24 -4.96 3.94 8.63
C TYR A 24 -5.95 4.44 7.58
N ASN A 25 -6.92 5.26 8.01
CA ASN A 25 -7.65 6.05 7.04
C ASN A 25 -6.76 7.15 6.45
N TRP A 26 -7.11 7.66 5.29
CA TRP A 26 -6.29 8.68 4.62
C TRP A 26 -6.23 9.98 5.42
N TYR A 27 -7.26 10.29 6.21
CA TYR A 27 -7.25 11.47 7.10
C TYR A 27 -6.17 11.41 8.18
N ALA A 28 -5.61 10.23 8.49
CA ALA A 28 -4.44 10.12 9.37
C ALA A 28 -3.14 10.53 8.66
N VAL A 29 -3.11 10.49 7.31
CA VAL A 29 -1.98 10.94 6.48
C VAL A 29 -1.93 12.46 6.41
N ASP A 30 -3.10 13.10 6.34
CA ASP A 30 -3.30 14.56 6.21
C ASP A 30 -3.47 15.26 7.57
N ASP A 31 -3.16 14.58 8.67
CA ASP A 31 -3.34 15.12 10.02
C ASP A 31 -2.17 16.05 10.39
N GLU A 32 -2.47 17.27 10.83
CA GLU A 32 -1.47 18.28 11.22
C GLU A 32 -0.53 17.82 12.35
N ARG A 33 -0.94 16.82 13.15
CA ARG A 33 -0.08 16.25 14.20
C ARG A 33 1.11 15.47 13.64
N GLY A 34 1.03 15.04 12.37
CA GLY A 34 2.04 14.24 11.68
C GLY A 34 2.09 12.81 12.20
N ILE A 35 1.85 11.84 11.31
CA ILE A 35 1.99 10.41 11.65
C ILE A 35 3.40 9.87 11.38
N ALA A 36 4.14 10.54 10.50
CA ALA A 36 5.51 10.17 10.18
C ALA A 36 6.47 10.65 11.29
N PRO A 37 7.52 9.88 11.63
CA PRO A 37 8.57 10.33 12.55
C PRO A 37 9.28 11.59 12.04
N GLU A 38 9.98 12.29 12.93
CA GLU A 38 10.81 13.45 12.55
C GLU A 38 11.88 13.07 11.50
N GLY A 39 11.99 13.87 10.44
CA GLY A 39 12.86 13.62 9.27
C GLY A 39 12.29 12.61 8.28
N TRP A 40 11.00 12.30 8.38
CA TRP A 40 10.27 11.43 7.46
C TRP A 40 8.93 12.03 7.08
N HIS A 41 8.43 11.66 5.90
CA HIS A 41 7.09 11.99 5.43
C HIS A 41 6.39 10.75 4.85
N ILE A 42 5.07 10.83 4.64
CA ILE A 42 4.32 9.76 3.97
C ILE A 42 4.48 9.89 2.46
N ALA A 43 4.89 8.79 1.81
CA ALA A 43 5.17 8.73 0.39
C ALA A 43 4.04 9.36 -0.45
N SER A 44 4.39 10.33 -1.28
CA SER A 44 3.52 10.93 -2.28
C SER A 44 3.33 10.02 -3.48
N ASP A 45 2.36 10.35 -4.31
CA ASP A 45 2.09 9.63 -5.55
C ASP A 45 3.28 9.71 -6.52
N ALA A 46 3.98 10.83 -6.53
CA ALA A 46 5.18 11.03 -7.33
C ALA A 46 6.35 10.16 -6.86
N GLU A 47 6.60 10.07 -5.56
CA GLU A 47 7.69 9.23 -5.02
C GLU A 47 7.44 7.74 -5.20
N TRP A 48 6.17 7.32 -5.13
CA TRP A 48 5.80 5.96 -5.51
C TRP A 48 6.08 5.70 -6.99
N MET A 49 5.74 6.63 -7.89
CA MET A 49 6.05 6.49 -9.32
C MET A 49 7.56 6.44 -9.56
N GLU A 50 8.35 7.28 -8.87
CA GLU A 50 9.81 7.27 -8.95
C GLU A 50 10.39 5.94 -8.47
N LEU A 51 9.88 5.38 -7.37
CA LEU A 51 10.26 4.04 -6.91
C LEU A 51 9.96 2.98 -7.98
N GLU A 52 8.76 2.98 -8.54
CA GLU A 52 8.34 2.05 -9.59
C GLU A 52 9.26 2.15 -10.83
N ILE A 53 9.61 3.37 -11.24
CA ILE A 53 10.54 3.64 -12.36
C ILE A 53 11.95 3.14 -12.04
N THR A 54 12.43 3.36 -10.82
CA THR A 54 13.76 2.90 -10.37
C THR A 54 13.86 1.36 -10.39
N LEU A 55 12.73 0.68 -10.22
CA LEU A 55 12.59 -0.78 -10.35
C LEU A 55 12.34 -1.26 -11.79
N GLY A 56 12.48 -0.37 -12.78
CA GLY A 56 12.45 -0.71 -14.21
C GLY A 56 11.12 -0.49 -14.92
N MET A 57 10.11 0.13 -14.27
CA MET A 57 8.89 0.54 -14.96
C MET A 57 9.16 1.74 -15.88
N SER A 58 8.52 1.80 -17.06
CA SER A 58 8.63 3.00 -17.90
C SER A 58 7.89 4.19 -17.29
N GLU A 59 8.33 5.41 -17.59
CA GLU A 59 7.64 6.64 -17.15
C GLU A 59 6.18 6.69 -17.63
N SER A 60 5.91 6.21 -18.86
CA SER A 60 4.55 6.16 -19.39
C SER A 60 3.65 5.26 -18.54
N GLU A 61 4.11 4.06 -18.22
CA GLU A 61 3.35 3.12 -17.39
C GLU A 61 3.23 3.62 -15.94
N ALA A 62 4.24 4.33 -15.43
CA ALA A 62 4.20 4.87 -14.06
C ALA A 62 3.04 5.88 -13.87
N THR A 63 2.66 6.60 -14.93
CA THR A 63 1.54 7.56 -14.86
C THR A 63 0.15 6.95 -15.03
N ASP A 64 0.06 5.74 -15.57
CA ASP A 64 -1.21 5.07 -15.83
C ASP A 64 -1.94 4.66 -14.53
N THR A 65 -3.20 4.27 -14.68
CA THR A 65 -3.99 3.60 -13.63
C THR A 65 -4.21 2.15 -14.02
N GLY A 66 -4.27 1.25 -13.05
CA GLY A 66 -4.27 -0.18 -13.36
C GLY A 66 -3.10 -0.92 -12.73
N PHE A 67 -3.08 -2.24 -12.94
CA PHE A 67 -1.86 -3.04 -12.84
C PHE A 67 -0.91 -2.63 -13.96
N ARG A 68 0.32 -2.28 -13.61
CA ARG A 68 1.31 -1.64 -14.48
C ARG A 68 2.69 -2.24 -14.20
N GLY A 69 3.56 -2.11 -15.19
CA GLY A 69 4.90 -2.66 -15.17
C GLY A 69 4.91 -4.13 -15.59
N THR A 70 5.89 -4.88 -15.06
CA THR A 70 6.14 -6.28 -15.42
C THR A 70 6.25 -7.17 -14.18
N ASP A 71 7.00 -6.72 -13.18
CA ASP A 71 7.31 -7.49 -11.97
C ASP A 71 7.56 -6.61 -10.73
N GLN A 72 7.28 -5.31 -10.81
CA GLN A 72 7.52 -4.35 -9.72
C GLN A 72 6.73 -4.73 -8.46
N GLY A 73 5.55 -5.33 -8.61
CA GLY A 73 4.81 -5.86 -7.48
C GLY A 73 5.53 -7.01 -6.76
N SER A 74 6.10 -7.95 -7.52
CA SER A 74 6.96 -9.00 -6.96
C SER A 74 8.23 -8.41 -6.32
N GLN A 75 8.91 -7.48 -6.99
CA GLN A 75 10.10 -6.80 -6.45
C GLN A 75 9.83 -6.15 -5.10
N LEU A 76 8.67 -5.50 -4.95
CA LEU A 76 8.24 -4.78 -3.73
C LEU A 76 7.72 -5.69 -2.61
N ALA A 77 7.32 -6.92 -2.93
CA ALA A 77 6.76 -7.85 -1.96
C ALA A 77 7.83 -8.42 -1.01
N GLY A 78 7.40 -9.02 0.09
CA GLY A 78 8.29 -9.74 1.00
C GLY A 78 7.57 -10.81 1.78
N ASN A 79 8.35 -11.69 2.40
CA ASN A 79 7.87 -12.80 3.22
C ASN A 79 6.80 -13.66 2.51
N SER A 80 7.23 -14.47 1.54
CA SER A 80 6.35 -15.27 0.68
C SER A 80 5.38 -16.18 1.44
N SER A 81 5.74 -16.65 2.65
CA SER A 81 4.88 -17.49 3.48
C SER A 81 3.58 -16.81 3.95
N LEU A 82 3.51 -15.48 3.94
CA LEU A 82 2.31 -14.74 4.30
C LEU A 82 1.35 -14.54 3.11
N TRP A 83 1.85 -14.68 1.89
CA TRP A 83 1.08 -14.54 0.66
C TRP A 83 0.46 -15.87 0.27
N ASN A 84 -0.74 -15.81 -0.32
CA ASN A 84 -1.29 -16.93 -1.04
C ASN A 84 -0.41 -17.26 -2.25
N ASN A 85 -0.37 -18.54 -2.63
CA ASN A 85 0.37 -18.98 -3.81
C ASN A 85 -0.24 -18.37 -5.08
N GLY A 86 0.60 -17.69 -5.87
CA GLY A 86 0.23 -17.03 -7.11
C GLY A 86 1.44 -16.39 -7.78
N ASP A 87 1.21 -15.77 -8.93
CA ASP A 87 2.28 -15.25 -9.79
C ASP A 87 3.23 -14.29 -9.06
N LEU A 88 2.71 -13.47 -8.14
CA LEU A 88 3.53 -12.53 -7.36
C LEU A 88 4.65 -13.26 -6.61
N GLY A 89 4.31 -14.33 -5.87
CA GLY A 89 5.24 -15.11 -5.06
C GLY A 89 6.10 -16.09 -5.86
N ASN A 90 5.63 -16.51 -7.04
CA ASN A 90 6.35 -17.45 -7.91
C ASN A 90 7.33 -16.75 -8.87
N ASN A 91 7.24 -15.43 -8.99
CA ASN A 91 8.15 -14.64 -9.82
C ASN A 91 9.57 -14.62 -9.23
N ALA A 92 10.59 -14.78 -10.07
CA ALA A 92 11.99 -14.74 -9.66
C ALA A 92 12.43 -13.42 -9.03
N ALA A 93 11.71 -12.33 -9.31
CA ALA A 93 11.94 -11.00 -8.76
C ALA A 93 11.37 -10.81 -7.35
N PHE A 94 10.73 -11.81 -6.73
CA PHE A 94 10.09 -11.65 -5.42
C PHE A 94 11.05 -11.14 -4.35
N GLY A 95 10.75 -9.96 -3.80
CA GLY A 95 11.49 -9.32 -2.71
C GLY A 95 12.89 -8.84 -3.02
N THR A 96 13.26 -8.72 -4.29
CA THR A 96 14.60 -8.26 -4.69
C THR A 96 14.87 -6.79 -4.36
N SER A 97 13.82 -5.95 -4.21
CA SER A 97 13.99 -4.53 -3.86
C SER A 97 14.34 -4.28 -2.38
N GLY A 98 14.07 -5.27 -1.50
CA GLY A 98 14.17 -5.08 -0.05
C GLY A 98 13.06 -4.22 0.56
N PHE A 99 12.04 -3.80 -0.21
CA PHE A 99 10.91 -3.02 0.31
C PHE A 99 10.06 -3.81 1.33
N ASN A 100 9.92 -5.13 1.11
CA ASN A 100 9.28 -6.08 2.02
C ASN A 100 7.78 -5.81 2.33
N SER A 101 6.95 -5.58 1.30
CA SER A 101 5.50 -5.42 1.47
C SER A 101 4.82 -6.71 1.94
N LEU A 102 3.94 -6.61 2.94
CA LEU A 102 3.24 -7.75 3.53
C LEU A 102 1.73 -7.70 3.23
N PRO A 103 1.05 -8.85 3.04
CA PRO A 103 -0.35 -8.89 2.61
C PRO A 103 -1.32 -8.71 3.80
N GLY A 104 -1.30 -7.55 4.42
CA GLY A 104 -2.12 -7.21 5.59
C GLY A 104 -3.60 -6.94 5.29
N GLY A 105 -4.01 -6.99 4.01
CA GLY A 105 -5.38 -6.70 3.61
C GLY A 105 -5.76 -5.24 3.85
N CYS A 106 -7.04 -4.99 4.06
CA CYS A 106 -7.55 -3.64 4.28
C CYS A 106 -8.80 -3.61 5.17
N ARG A 107 -9.21 -2.38 5.49
CA ARG A 107 -10.53 -2.08 6.04
C ARG A 107 -11.33 -1.24 5.05
N GLY A 108 -12.43 -1.79 4.53
CA GLY A 108 -13.27 -1.12 3.56
C GLY A 108 -14.02 0.11 4.08
N ASN A 109 -14.60 0.87 3.16
CA ASN A 109 -15.39 2.07 3.45
C ASN A 109 -16.72 1.82 4.19
N LEU A 110 -17.15 0.56 4.31
CA LEU A 110 -18.25 0.12 5.16
C LEU A 110 -17.78 -0.45 6.52
N GLY A 111 -16.47 -0.47 6.77
CA GLY A 111 -15.86 -0.91 8.03
C GLY A 111 -15.53 -2.39 8.10
N ASN A 112 -15.84 -3.16 7.06
CA ASN A 112 -15.47 -4.57 6.93
C ASN A 112 -13.97 -4.74 6.69
N TYR A 113 -13.39 -5.79 7.26
CA TYR A 113 -12.02 -6.21 7.00
C TYR A 113 -11.99 -7.28 5.91
N GLY A 114 -10.90 -7.35 5.15
CA GLY A 114 -10.73 -8.40 4.15
C GLY A 114 -9.34 -8.44 3.53
N ASN A 115 -9.13 -9.45 2.68
CA ASN A 115 -7.99 -9.56 1.75
C ASN A 115 -6.60 -9.81 2.37
N VAL A 116 -6.52 -10.18 3.65
CA VAL A 116 -5.26 -10.73 4.21
C VAL A 116 -4.78 -11.91 3.36
N SER A 117 -3.46 -12.02 3.20
CA SER A 117 -2.76 -12.99 2.33
C SER A 117 -3.02 -12.85 0.83
N ASN A 118 -3.94 -11.98 0.40
CA ASN A 118 -4.24 -11.77 -1.02
C ASN A 118 -3.74 -10.42 -1.52
N TYR A 119 -3.85 -9.38 -0.69
CA TYR A 119 -3.50 -8.02 -1.06
C TYR A 119 -2.70 -7.31 0.02
N CYS A 120 -1.85 -6.39 -0.42
CA CYS A 120 -1.26 -5.34 0.39
C CYS A 120 -1.72 -3.99 -0.20
N TYR A 121 -2.10 -3.02 0.64
CA TYR A 121 -2.54 -1.69 0.20
C TYR A 121 -1.73 -0.60 0.91
N PHE A 122 -1.28 0.40 0.15
CA PHE A 122 -0.58 1.56 0.69
C PHE A 122 -1.25 2.85 0.26
N TRP A 123 -1.59 3.71 1.22
CA TRP A 123 -1.96 5.08 0.87
C TRP A 123 -0.75 5.85 0.33
N SER A 124 -1.03 6.77 -0.59
CA SER A 124 -0.18 7.90 -0.90
C SER A 124 -0.70 9.14 -0.16
N SER A 125 0.18 10.09 0.17
CA SER A 125 -0.20 11.41 0.69
C SER A 125 -0.86 12.32 -0.35
N THR A 126 -0.99 11.89 -1.60
CA THR A 126 -1.57 12.69 -2.67
C THR A 126 -3.08 12.43 -2.83
N VAL A 127 -3.86 13.51 -2.74
CA VAL A 127 -5.30 13.53 -2.99
C VAL A 127 -5.60 13.30 -4.48
N SER A 128 -6.64 12.51 -4.80
CA SER A 128 -7.14 12.37 -6.18
C SER A 128 -8.44 13.15 -6.41
N SER A 129 -9.25 13.31 -5.36
CA SER A 129 -10.46 14.13 -5.35
C SER A 129 -10.87 14.48 -3.92
N ASN A 130 -11.97 15.21 -3.74
CA ASN A 130 -12.47 15.55 -2.41
C ASN A 130 -12.70 14.32 -1.51
N HIS A 131 -13.12 13.19 -2.09
CA HIS A 131 -13.47 11.98 -1.33
C HIS A 131 -12.43 10.86 -1.44
N ASN A 132 -11.49 10.94 -2.40
CA ASN A 132 -10.55 9.87 -2.70
C ASN A 132 -9.10 10.33 -2.66
N ALA A 133 -8.21 9.38 -2.40
CA ALA A 133 -6.76 9.57 -2.50
C ALA A 133 -6.14 8.43 -3.29
N TRP A 134 -4.93 8.67 -3.81
CA TRP A 134 -4.18 7.65 -4.54
C TRP A 134 -3.66 6.58 -3.58
N TYR A 135 -3.64 5.34 -4.06
CA TYR A 135 -3.09 4.21 -3.31
C TYR A 135 -2.43 3.22 -4.26
N ARG A 136 -1.54 2.39 -3.71
CA ARG A 136 -0.93 1.25 -4.40
C ARG A 136 -1.49 -0.02 -3.83
N ASN A 137 -1.65 -1.05 -4.66
CA ASN A 137 -1.81 -2.40 -4.13
C ASN A 137 -1.03 -3.44 -4.92
N LEU A 138 -0.62 -4.46 -4.18
CA LEU A 138 -0.06 -5.70 -4.69
C LEU A 138 -1.11 -6.80 -4.54
N HIS A 139 -1.15 -7.73 -5.49
CA HIS A 139 -2.09 -8.85 -5.48
C HIS A 139 -1.35 -10.16 -5.71
N TYR A 140 -1.67 -11.20 -4.96
CA TYR A 140 -0.93 -12.45 -5.00
C TYR A 140 -0.86 -13.12 -6.40
N ASN A 141 -1.85 -12.89 -7.28
CA ASN A 141 -1.87 -13.42 -8.66
C ASN A 141 -1.28 -12.46 -9.72
N TYR A 142 -0.70 -11.32 -9.34
CA TYR A 142 -0.11 -10.39 -10.32
C TYR A 142 1.29 -9.99 -9.88
N SER A 143 2.28 -10.13 -10.77
CA SER A 143 3.64 -9.65 -10.51
C SER A 143 3.73 -8.12 -10.64
N ASP A 144 2.74 -7.49 -11.27
CA ASP A 144 2.60 -6.05 -11.44
C ASP A 144 2.23 -5.34 -10.14
N VAL A 145 2.48 -4.03 -10.10
CA VAL A 145 1.95 -3.13 -9.07
C VAL A 145 0.77 -2.37 -9.63
N SER A 146 -0.27 -2.16 -8.81
CA SER A 146 -1.44 -1.38 -9.25
C SER A 146 -1.53 -0.02 -8.58
N ARG A 147 -2.05 0.95 -9.32
CA ARG A 147 -2.35 2.31 -8.85
C ARG A 147 -3.77 2.69 -9.21
N TYR A 148 -4.50 3.12 -8.19
CA TYR A 148 -5.88 3.57 -8.29
C TYR A 148 -6.15 4.63 -7.22
N SER A 149 -7.37 5.16 -7.18
CA SER A 149 -7.82 5.96 -6.05
C SER A 149 -9.03 5.34 -5.37
N TYR A 150 -9.12 5.54 -4.05
CA TYR A 150 -10.20 4.97 -3.25
C TYR A 150 -10.64 5.92 -2.15
N ALA A 151 -11.80 5.62 -1.54
CA ALA A 151 -12.41 6.46 -0.54
C ALA A 151 -11.49 6.65 0.68
N LYS A 152 -11.20 7.90 1.02
CA LYS A 152 -10.30 8.33 2.12
C LYS A 152 -10.66 7.75 3.49
N ILE A 153 -11.91 7.31 3.66
CA ILE A 153 -12.41 6.70 4.89
C ILE A 153 -12.04 5.23 5.08
N SER A 154 -11.40 4.60 4.09
CA SER A 154 -10.94 3.20 4.13
C SER A 154 -9.58 3.09 4.80
N GLY A 155 -9.28 1.97 5.44
CA GLY A 155 -8.03 1.72 6.15
C GLY A 155 -7.02 0.93 5.31
N PHE A 156 -5.87 1.53 5.01
CA PHE A 156 -4.72 0.90 4.32
C PHE A 156 -3.43 1.12 5.11
N SER A 157 -2.36 0.38 4.77
CA SER A 157 -1.04 0.58 5.37
C SER A 157 -0.41 1.88 4.88
N LEU A 158 0.61 2.35 5.60
CA LEU A 158 1.40 3.54 5.24
C LEU A 158 2.86 3.15 5.04
N ARG A 159 3.58 3.94 4.23
CA ARG A 159 5.02 3.88 4.14
C ARG A 159 5.60 5.29 4.29
N CYS A 160 6.57 5.42 5.18
CA CYS A 160 7.34 6.65 5.34
C CYS A 160 8.57 6.63 4.43
N VAL A 161 8.93 7.81 3.92
CA VAL A 161 10.14 8.10 3.15
C VAL A 161 10.95 9.12 3.96
N ARG A 162 12.27 8.98 3.94
CA ARG A 162 13.16 9.89 4.67
C ARG A 162 13.40 11.15 3.84
N ASP A 163 13.39 12.29 4.50
CA ASP A 163 13.70 13.60 3.89
C ASP A 163 15.16 13.72 3.41
#